data_AF-A0AAJ3F3V3-F1
#
_entry.id   AF-A0AAJ3F3V3-F1
#
_cell.length_a   1.000
_cell.length_b   1.000
_cell.length_c   1.000
_cell.angle_alpha   90.00
_cell.angle_beta   90.00
_cell.angle_gamma   90.00
#
_symmetry.space_group_name_H-M   'P 1'
#
loop_
_entity.id
_entity.type
_entity.pdbx_description
1 polymer ?
#
loop_
_entity_poly.entity_id
_entity_poly.type
_entity_poly.pdbx_seq_one_letter_code
_entity_poly.pdbx_strand_id
1 'polypeptide(L)'
;MRKLALMLSLLVVAAPLSGCLLWGDNDEIEVLPEEEPGFGAFSVVAPIDTGINVYHNHFRMNESYPQWLLEGFGVTKICDVTLNGTWQERYDADKATCWDNITAQDVVWFRGTRIIGTTPDDNTDIPILDDPQDGHGTAVTGAVLNANPDAVIFFVEGFSDAAVLAAANQPLVDLITTSFGPILSVPVPGIEDATKVAVVQKKKLHTGAADNSPSPAIQDSTAGPPWSIGVSGYAEEGDDQKETMSGSYPDVAADWTQVLPNHDDIDGYHETSGTSFATPRTAGLLSKVLMHLRSEFGDMSSGADPDTRSGLMVNGTNFTMTNDDLRNTLNLSGWYPSFNTWDPLSGTTPISPIAPCTQVGWGVVNESNVMPIIEHLNGTSTIANRPGDVIMCMEANQAIREAYWN
;
A
#
# COMPACT_ATOMS: atom_id res chain seq x y z
N MET A 1 85.03 7.72 -20.43
CA MET A 1 84.26 6.56 -19.94
C MET A 1 82.81 7.01 -19.77
N ARG A 2 82.01 6.79 -20.80
CA ARG A 2 80.85 5.87 -20.80
C ARG A 2 79.64 6.38 -20.01
N LYS A 3 78.74 7.03 -20.78
CA LYS A 3 77.31 6.70 -20.93
C LYS A 3 76.42 6.80 -19.67
N LEU A 4 75.58 7.84 -19.65
CA LEU A 4 74.09 7.82 -19.59
C LEU A 4 73.58 9.03 -18.79
N ALA A 5 73.22 10.10 -19.48
CA ALA A 5 72.22 11.06 -19.03
C ALA A 5 71.70 11.78 -20.29
N LEU A 6 71.16 10.97 -21.19
CA LEU A 6 70.53 11.42 -22.44
C LEU A 6 69.04 11.14 -22.26
N MET A 7 68.30 12.17 -21.87
CA MET A 7 66.94 12.50 -22.30
C MET A 7 66.42 13.67 -21.45
N LEU A 8 67.16 14.78 -21.51
CA LEU A 8 66.63 16.11 -21.22
C LEU A 8 66.87 16.92 -22.49
N SER A 9 66.06 16.63 -23.49
CA SER A 9 66.14 17.23 -24.81
C SER A 9 64.74 17.43 -25.33
N LEU A 10 64.38 18.71 -25.43
CA LEU A 10 63.36 19.28 -26.31
C LEU A 10 61.91 18.96 -25.89
N LEU A 11 60.98 19.91 -25.76
CA LEU A 11 60.88 21.29 -26.22
C LEU A 11 60.16 22.10 -25.12
N VAL A 12 60.63 23.28 -24.68
CA VAL A 12 60.65 24.55 -25.44
C VAL A 12 59.19 24.92 -25.74
N VAL A 13 58.61 25.96 -25.17
CA VAL A 13 58.91 27.37 -25.42
C VAL A 13 58.15 28.26 -24.41
N ALA A 14 58.83 29.30 -23.94
CA ALA A 14 58.36 30.61 -23.42
C ALA A 14 57.43 30.61 -22.19
N ALA A 15 57.84 31.03 -20.99
CA ALA A 15 58.40 32.35 -20.57
C ALA A 15 57.49 33.55 -20.93
N PRO A 16 57.43 34.63 -20.13
CA PRO A 16 57.69 34.77 -18.69
C PRO A 16 56.66 35.67 -17.94
N LEU A 17 56.76 35.62 -16.61
CA LEU A 17 56.51 36.69 -15.62
C LEU A 17 56.01 38.07 -16.11
N SER A 18 54.89 38.50 -15.50
CA SER A 18 54.72 39.79 -14.77
C SER A 18 53.47 40.58 -15.20
N GLY A 19 52.55 40.81 -14.25
CA GLY A 19 51.62 41.93 -14.34
C GLY A 19 50.28 41.73 -13.61
N CYS A 20 50.26 41.93 -12.30
CA CYS A 20 49.01 42.35 -11.62
C CYS A 20 48.68 43.78 -12.07
N LEU A 21 47.46 44.05 -12.53
CA LEU A 21 46.79 45.36 -12.43
C LEU A 21 45.27 45.20 -12.70
N LEU A 22 44.48 45.51 -11.66
CA LEU A 22 43.12 46.08 -11.68
C LEU A 22 41.89 45.14 -11.86
N TRP A 23 41.38 44.72 -10.68
CA TRP A 23 39.99 44.73 -10.19
C TRP A 23 38.80 44.48 -11.14
N GLY A 24 38.02 43.46 -10.77
CA GLY A 24 36.62 43.27 -11.13
C GLY A 24 36.18 41.85 -10.76
N ASP A 25 35.45 41.72 -9.65
CA ASP A 25 34.90 40.44 -9.16
C ASP A 25 34.13 39.71 -10.27
N ASN A 26 34.47 38.44 -10.47
CA ASN A 26 33.57 37.46 -11.05
C ASN A 26 34.03 36.10 -10.52
N ASP A 27 33.68 35.82 -9.26
CA ASP A 27 33.53 34.45 -8.81
C ASP A 27 32.46 33.83 -9.72
N GLU A 28 32.87 33.14 -10.77
CA GLU A 28 32.03 32.15 -11.41
C GLU A 28 31.78 31.09 -10.35
N ILE A 29 30.65 31.25 -9.64
CA ILE A 29 30.04 30.20 -8.85
C ILE A 29 29.90 29.02 -9.81
N GLU A 30 30.72 27.99 -9.61
CA GLU A 30 30.44 26.66 -10.14
C GLU A 30 29.09 26.27 -9.56
N VAL A 31 28.03 26.55 -10.31
CA VAL A 31 26.69 26.06 -10.02
C VAL A 31 26.79 24.56 -10.26
N LEU A 32 27.06 23.81 -9.19
CA LEU A 32 26.77 22.39 -9.16
C LEU A 32 25.33 22.24 -9.67
N PRO A 33 25.06 21.39 -10.67
CA PRO A 33 23.70 21.16 -11.11
C PRO A 33 22.90 20.80 -9.85
N GLU A 34 21.81 21.54 -9.60
CA GLU A 34 20.80 21.08 -8.63
C GLU A 34 20.48 19.64 -9.01
N GLU A 35 20.76 18.70 -8.11
CA GLU A 35 20.24 17.35 -8.26
C GLU A 35 18.73 17.53 -8.42
N GLU A 36 18.21 17.16 -9.60
CA GLU A 36 16.78 17.00 -9.81
C GLU A 36 16.25 16.26 -8.58
N PRO A 37 15.29 16.82 -7.82
CA PRO A 37 14.79 16.15 -6.63
C PRO A 37 14.29 14.79 -7.09
N GLY A 38 14.98 13.72 -6.65
CA GLY A 38 14.58 12.36 -6.99
C GLY A 38 13.14 12.13 -6.53
N PHE A 39 12.45 11.19 -7.17
CA PHE A 39 11.04 10.83 -6.89
C PHE A 39 10.72 10.56 -5.41
N GLY A 40 11.74 10.41 -4.56
CA GLY A 40 11.58 10.23 -3.13
C GLY A 40 11.46 8.77 -2.74
N ALA A 41 11.40 8.54 -1.43
CA ALA A 41 10.93 7.26 -0.91
C ALA A 41 9.44 7.09 -1.23
N PHE A 42 9.03 5.87 -1.55
CA PHE A 42 7.66 5.57 -1.92
C PHE A 42 7.26 4.19 -1.37
N SER A 43 5.96 3.93 -1.38
CA SER A 43 5.37 2.62 -1.06
C SER A 43 4.38 2.23 -2.14
N VAL A 44 4.30 0.93 -2.43
CA VAL A 44 3.39 0.38 -3.45
C VAL A 44 2.33 -0.48 -2.78
N VAL A 45 1.07 -0.11 -2.95
CA VAL A 45 -0.08 -0.88 -2.49
C VAL A 45 -0.77 -1.49 -3.71
N ALA A 46 -1.15 -2.76 -3.61
CA ALA A 46 -1.90 -3.48 -4.63
C ALA A 46 -3.30 -3.84 -4.12
N PRO A 47 -4.30 -2.97 -4.35
CA PRO A 47 -5.70 -3.34 -4.25
C PRO A 47 -6.06 -4.35 -5.32
N ILE A 48 -6.79 -5.39 -4.92
CA ILE A 48 -7.31 -6.42 -5.82
C ILE A 48 -8.83 -6.37 -5.77
N ASP A 49 -9.48 -6.01 -6.89
CA ASP A 49 -10.93 -5.74 -6.90
C ASP A 49 -11.56 -5.73 -8.31
N THR A 50 -12.84 -5.35 -8.44
CA THR A 50 -13.66 -5.41 -9.67
C THR A 50 -13.15 -4.60 -10.85
N GLY A 51 -12.57 -3.43 -10.56
CA GLY A 51 -12.16 -2.44 -11.54
C GLY A 51 -11.95 -1.08 -10.86
N ILE A 52 -11.54 -0.07 -11.61
CA ILE A 52 -11.27 1.26 -11.06
C ILE A 52 -11.59 2.38 -12.05
N ASN A 53 -12.25 3.42 -11.55
CA ASN A 53 -12.48 4.65 -12.27
C ASN A 53 -11.23 5.55 -12.23
N VAL A 54 -10.31 5.33 -13.17
CA VAL A 54 -9.06 6.11 -13.30
C VAL A 54 -9.29 7.60 -13.59
N TYR A 55 -10.49 8.00 -14.01
CA TYR A 55 -10.84 9.39 -14.30
C TYR A 55 -11.17 10.22 -13.07
N HIS A 56 -11.43 9.58 -11.93
CA HIS A 56 -11.83 10.26 -10.72
C HIS A 56 -10.70 11.17 -10.20
N ASN A 57 -11.07 12.38 -9.76
CA ASN A 57 -10.10 13.41 -9.37
C ASN A 57 -9.24 13.01 -8.17
N HIS A 58 -9.76 12.09 -7.36
CA HIS A 58 -9.07 11.50 -6.22
C HIS A 58 -7.75 10.81 -6.61
N PHE A 59 -7.66 10.27 -7.83
CA PHE A 59 -6.48 9.52 -8.29
C PHE A 59 -5.48 10.35 -9.08
N ARG A 60 -5.74 11.66 -9.27
CA ARG A 60 -4.88 12.52 -10.09
C ARG A 60 -3.48 12.64 -9.48
N MET A 61 -2.50 12.69 -10.37
CA MET A 61 -1.11 12.97 -10.03
C MET A 61 -0.63 14.16 -10.87
N ASN A 62 -0.06 15.17 -10.22
CA ASN A 62 0.48 16.34 -10.92
C ASN A 62 1.81 16.03 -11.63
N GLU A 63 2.57 15.11 -11.06
CA GLU A 63 3.86 14.69 -11.55
C GLU A 63 3.72 13.45 -12.43
N SER A 64 4.77 13.08 -13.15
CA SER A 64 4.85 11.82 -13.89
C SER A 64 5.72 10.84 -13.12
N TYR A 65 5.38 9.55 -13.17
CA TYR A 65 6.26 8.54 -12.61
C TYR A 65 7.59 8.51 -13.38
N PRO A 66 8.72 8.37 -12.68
CA PRO A 66 10.00 8.29 -13.34
C PRO A 66 10.08 6.99 -14.16
N GLN A 67 10.80 7.04 -15.26
CA GLN A 67 10.88 5.94 -16.22
C GLN A 67 11.36 4.63 -15.58
N TRP A 68 12.32 4.70 -14.65
CA TRP A 68 12.83 3.51 -13.95
C TRP A 68 11.76 2.80 -13.11
N LEU A 69 10.76 3.54 -12.60
CA LEU A 69 9.67 2.97 -11.83
C LEU A 69 8.71 2.21 -12.75
N LEU A 70 8.36 2.81 -13.89
CA LEU A 70 7.52 2.18 -14.91
C LEU A 70 8.18 0.92 -15.49
N GLU A 71 9.49 0.96 -15.72
CA GLU A 71 10.27 -0.21 -16.13
C GLU A 71 10.31 -1.28 -15.04
N GLY A 72 10.44 -0.88 -13.76
CA GLY A 72 10.39 -1.80 -12.63
C GLY A 72 9.04 -2.52 -12.49
N PHE A 73 7.94 -1.85 -12.82
CA PHE A 73 6.62 -2.49 -12.92
C PHE A 73 6.45 -3.35 -14.18
N GLY A 74 7.32 -3.21 -15.18
CA GLY A 74 7.17 -3.85 -16.47
C GLY A 74 6.00 -3.29 -17.28
N VAL A 75 5.73 -1.98 -17.16
CA VAL A 75 4.66 -1.30 -17.91
C VAL A 75 4.84 -1.53 -19.42
N THR A 76 3.85 -2.17 -20.03
CA THR A 76 3.83 -2.49 -21.47
C THR A 76 3.06 -1.45 -22.27
N LYS A 77 2.14 -0.73 -21.63
CA LYS A 77 1.27 0.25 -22.26
C LYS A 77 1.11 1.50 -21.38
N ILE A 78 1.08 2.65 -22.02
CA ILE A 78 0.77 3.93 -21.37
C ILE A 78 -0.49 4.48 -22.02
N CYS A 79 -1.49 4.77 -21.20
CA CYS A 79 -2.71 5.44 -21.60
C CYS A 79 -2.68 6.88 -21.08
N ASP A 80 -2.65 7.84 -22.00
CA ASP A 80 -2.82 9.26 -21.64
C ASP A 80 -4.31 9.52 -21.39
N VAL A 81 -4.72 9.63 -20.12
CA VAL A 81 -6.14 9.79 -19.78
C VAL A 81 -6.63 11.22 -20.07
N THR A 82 -7.82 11.33 -20.65
CA THR A 82 -8.47 12.63 -20.88
C THR A 82 -8.90 13.23 -19.54
N LEU A 83 -8.51 14.49 -19.28
CA LEU A 83 -8.78 15.19 -18.01
C LEU A 83 -9.90 16.24 -18.10
N ASN A 84 -10.48 16.44 -19.28
CA ASN A 84 -11.51 17.45 -19.52
C ASN A 84 -12.83 16.79 -19.92
N GLY A 85 -13.94 17.39 -19.48
CA GLY A 85 -15.28 16.86 -19.71
C GLY A 85 -15.78 15.97 -18.57
N THR A 86 -16.99 15.47 -18.77
CA THR A 86 -17.68 14.48 -17.92
C THR A 86 -17.01 13.11 -17.99
N TRP A 87 -17.37 12.19 -17.10
CA TRP A 87 -16.87 10.82 -17.11
C TRP A 87 -17.05 10.14 -18.48
N GLN A 88 -18.25 10.21 -19.05
CA GLN A 88 -18.56 9.60 -20.35
C GLN A 88 -17.74 10.22 -21.49
N GLU A 89 -17.59 11.55 -21.52
CA GLU A 89 -16.80 12.22 -22.55
C GLU A 89 -15.31 11.84 -22.50
N ARG A 90 -14.77 11.62 -21.30
CA ARG A 90 -13.38 11.16 -21.11
C ARG A 90 -13.21 9.71 -21.56
N TYR A 91 -14.11 8.83 -21.13
CA TYR A 91 -14.13 7.43 -21.57
C TYR A 91 -14.23 7.32 -23.10
N ASP A 92 -15.17 8.03 -23.73
CA ASP A 92 -15.37 8.00 -25.17
C ASP A 92 -14.15 8.53 -25.94
N ALA A 93 -13.45 9.53 -25.40
CA ALA A 93 -12.25 10.10 -26.00
C ALA A 93 -11.07 9.11 -26.00
N ASP A 94 -10.92 8.32 -24.92
CA ASP A 94 -9.80 7.41 -24.74
C ASP A 94 -10.10 5.99 -25.22
N LYS A 95 -11.37 5.68 -25.54
CA LYS A 95 -11.83 4.33 -25.88
C LYS A 95 -10.99 3.67 -26.98
N ALA A 96 -10.87 4.31 -28.13
CA ALA A 96 -10.20 3.71 -29.29
C ALA A 96 -8.66 3.65 -29.14
N THR A 97 -8.07 4.54 -28.34
CA THR A 97 -6.61 4.66 -28.19
C THR A 97 -6.08 3.86 -27.01
N CYS A 98 -6.85 3.77 -25.92
CA CYS A 98 -6.52 3.04 -24.71
C CYS A 98 -7.38 1.79 -24.55
N TRP A 99 -8.66 1.95 -24.16
CA TRP A 99 -9.49 0.88 -23.62
C TRP A 99 -9.69 -0.31 -24.56
N ASP A 100 -10.01 -0.05 -25.84
CA ASP A 100 -10.25 -1.09 -26.85
C ASP A 100 -8.99 -1.93 -27.17
N ASN A 101 -7.82 -1.52 -26.67
CA ASN A 101 -6.54 -2.15 -26.97
C ASN A 101 -5.94 -2.90 -25.78
N ILE A 102 -6.45 -2.76 -24.56
CA ILE A 102 -5.90 -3.41 -23.35
C ILE A 102 -6.14 -4.92 -23.42
N THR A 103 -5.14 -5.70 -23.01
CA THR A 103 -5.20 -7.17 -22.96
C THR A 103 -4.78 -7.69 -21.59
N ALA A 104 -5.07 -8.96 -21.28
CA ALA A 104 -4.69 -9.59 -20.02
C ALA A 104 -3.16 -9.76 -19.83
N GLN A 105 -2.34 -9.43 -20.83
CA GLN A 105 -0.89 -9.41 -20.72
C GLN A 105 -0.32 -8.01 -20.45
N ASP A 106 -1.17 -6.98 -20.48
CA ASP A 106 -0.73 -5.61 -20.33
C ASP A 106 -0.61 -5.18 -18.87
N VAL A 107 0.50 -4.51 -18.56
CA VAL A 107 0.61 -3.65 -17.38
C VAL A 107 0.51 -2.21 -17.88
N VAL A 108 -0.57 -1.53 -17.49
CA VAL A 108 -0.98 -0.24 -18.04
C VAL A 108 -0.72 0.86 -17.04
N TRP A 109 0.01 1.90 -17.42
CA TRP A 109 0.04 3.15 -16.66
C TRP A 109 -0.97 4.14 -17.23
N PHE A 110 -1.88 4.63 -16.38
CA PHE A 110 -2.83 5.69 -16.72
C PHE A 110 -2.18 7.04 -16.41
N ARG A 111 -1.48 7.62 -17.40
CA ARG A 111 -0.69 8.84 -17.22
C ARG A 111 -1.58 10.02 -16.85
N GLY A 112 -1.18 10.73 -15.80
CA GLY A 112 -1.97 11.78 -15.15
C GLY A 112 -2.65 11.29 -13.86
N THR A 113 -2.49 10.01 -13.52
CA THR A 113 -2.99 9.39 -12.29
C THR A 113 -1.89 8.63 -11.57
N ARG A 114 -2.19 8.22 -10.34
CA ARG A 114 -1.35 7.34 -9.51
C ARG A 114 -1.51 5.84 -9.83
N ILE A 115 -2.28 5.50 -10.86
CA ILE A 115 -2.73 4.14 -11.11
C ILE A 115 -1.88 3.46 -12.18
N ILE A 116 -1.27 2.34 -11.80
CA ILE A 116 -0.75 1.32 -12.69
C ILE A 116 -1.67 0.11 -12.54
N GLY A 117 -2.30 -0.34 -13.62
CA GLY A 117 -3.30 -1.39 -13.60
C GLY A 117 -2.87 -2.63 -14.37
N THR A 118 -3.35 -3.79 -13.97
CA THR A 118 -3.25 -5.04 -14.72
C THR A 118 -4.52 -5.87 -14.50
N THR A 119 -4.78 -6.78 -15.43
CA THR A 119 -5.87 -7.74 -15.33
C THR A 119 -5.34 -9.12 -15.75
N PRO A 120 -5.27 -10.10 -14.85
CA PRO A 120 -4.77 -11.43 -15.17
C PRO A 120 -5.82 -12.31 -15.87
N ASP A 121 -7.10 -11.92 -15.78
CA ASP A 121 -8.25 -12.67 -16.28
C ASP A 121 -8.78 -12.02 -17.56
N ASP A 122 -9.19 -12.83 -18.55
CA ASP A 122 -9.64 -12.36 -19.88
C ASP A 122 -11.16 -12.25 -20.03
N ASN A 123 -11.91 -12.41 -18.94
CA ASN A 123 -13.38 -12.47 -18.93
C ASN A 123 -14.08 -11.14 -18.61
N THR A 124 -13.41 -10.01 -18.82
CA THR A 124 -13.95 -8.67 -18.56
C THR A 124 -14.19 -7.91 -19.86
N ASP A 125 -15.30 -7.20 -19.96
CA ASP A 125 -15.70 -6.49 -21.19
C ASP A 125 -14.78 -5.29 -21.48
N ILE A 126 -14.32 -4.60 -20.43
CA ILE A 126 -13.37 -3.50 -20.49
C ILE A 126 -12.34 -3.72 -19.38
N PRO A 127 -11.16 -4.26 -19.68
CA PRO A 127 -10.23 -4.63 -18.63
C PRO A 127 -9.76 -3.44 -17.80
N ILE A 128 -9.65 -3.65 -16.48
CA ILE A 128 -9.25 -2.70 -15.42
C ILE A 128 -10.29 -1.61 -15.12
N LEU A 129 -11.06 -1.13 -16.10
CA LEU A 129 -12.04 -0.08 -15.89
C LEU A 129 -13.22 -0.62 -15.07
N ASP A 130 -13.65 0.14 -14.06
CA ASP A 130 -14.80 -0.24 -13.24
C ASP A 130 -16.08 -0.41 -14.07
N ASP A 131 -16.90 -1.41 -13.70
CA ASP A 131 -18.24 -1.57 -14.27
C ASP A 131 -19.10 -0.39 -13.79
N PRO A 132 -19.82 0.34 -14.65
CA PRO A 132 -20.78 1.35 -14.21
C PRO A 132 -21.82 0.85 -13.19
N GLN A 133 -22.03 -0.46 -13.05
CA GLN A 133 -22.91 -1.09 -12.06
C GLN A 133 -22.21 -1.59 -10.80
N ASP A 134 -20.87 -1.61 -10.77
CA ASP A 134 -20.06 -2.06 -9.64
C ASP A 134 -18.91 -1.08 -9.39
N GLY A 135 -18.99 -0.29 -8.33
CA GLY A 135 -18.02 0.76 -8.00
C GLY A 135 -17.04 0.39 -6.89
N HIS A 136 -16.99 -0.91 -6.54
CA HIS A 136 -16.33 -1.36 -5.32
C HIS A 136 -14.82 -1.09 -5.35
N GLY A 137 -14.12 -1.42 -6.44
CA GLY A 137 -12.68 -1.21 -6.56
C GLY A 137 -12.25 0.26 -6.58
N THR A 138 -13.09 1.16 -7.11
CA THR A 138 -12.89 2.62 -6.98
C THR A 138 -12.89 3.06 -5.51
N ALA A 139 -13.90 2.65 -4.74
CA ALA A 139 -13.99 2.99 -3.32
C ALA A 139 -12.85 2.36 -2.51
N VAL A 140 -12.53 1.09 -2.75
CA VAL A 140 -11.42 0.37 -2.10
C VAL A 140 -10.07 1.07 -2.33
N THR A 141 -9.78 1.46 -3.56
CA THR A 141 -8.55 2.19 -3.88
C THR A 141 -8.54 3.58 -3.25
N GLY A 142 -9.71 4.25 -3.22
CA GLY A 142 -9.88 5.52 -2.51
C GLY A 142 -9.57 5.40 -1.00
N ALA A 143 -9.95 4.30 -0.36
CA ALA A 143 -9.66 4.07 1.06
C ALA A 143 -8.14 3.94 1.33
N VAL A 144 -7.39 3.33 0.41
CA VAL A 144 -5.91 3.30 0.49
C VAL A 144 -5.35 4.73 0.46
N LEU A 145 -5.80 5.53 -0.50
CA LEU A 145 -5.26 6.88 -0.73
C LEU A 145 -5.76 7.92 0.28
N ASN A 146 -6.92 7.73 0.89
CA ASN A 146 -7.36 8.50 2.05
C ASN A 146 -6.36 8.37 3.21
N ALA A 147 -5.81 7.16 3.43
CA ALA A 147 -4.81 6.92 4.47
C ALA A 147 -3.38 7.35 4.04
N ASN A 148 -2.98 7.04 2.81
CA ASN A 148 -1.71 7.48 2.24
C ASN A 148 -1.89 8.10 0.84
N PRO A 149 -2.05 9.44 0.75
CA PRO A 149 -2.26 10.13 -0.51
C PRO A 149 -1.11 9.98 -1.52
N ASP A 150 0.09 9.60 -1.06
CA ASP A 150 1.29 9.49 -1.88
C ASP A 150 1.65 8.05 -2.27
N ALA A 151 0.83 7.06 -1.89
CA ALA A 151 1.04 5.69 -2.30
C ALA A 151 1.01 5.54 -3.83
N VAL A 152 1.90 4.69 -4.34
CA VAL A 152 1.83 4.19 -5.71
C VAL A 152 0.83 3.04 -5.73
N ILE A 153 -0.14 3.09 -6.65
CA ILE A 153 -1.17 2.06 -6.74
C ILE A 153 -0.85 1.11 -7.89
N PHE A 154 -0.68 -0.17 -7.56
CA PHE A 154 -0.64 -1.27 -8.52
C PHE A 154 -1.97 -2.03 -8.46
N PHE A 155 -2.99 -1.50 -9.14
CA PHE A 155 -4.33 -2.08 -9.13
C PHE A 155 -4.35 -3.39 -9.93
N VAL A 156 -4.96 -4.43 -9.35
CA VAL A 156 -5.16 -5.70 -10.03
C VAL A 156 -6.65 -6.00 -10.11
N GLU A 157 -7.17 -6.10 -11.33
CA GLU A 157 -8.56 -6.50 -11.53
C GLU A 157 -8.75 -7.99 -11.22
N GLY A 158 -9.84 -8.34 -10.52
CA GLY A 158 -10.30 -9.71 -10.30
C GLY A 158 -10.42 -10.12 -8.84
N PHE A 159 -10.89 -11.36 -8.63
CA PHE A 159 -11.10 -11.97 -7.30
C PHE A 159 -10.43 -13.35 -7.20
N SER A 160 -9.48 -13.64 -8.08
CA SER A 160 -8.90 -14.95 -8.28
C SER A 160 -7.55 -15.12 -7.58
N ASP A 161 -7.11 -16.37 -7.45
CA ASP A 161 -5.74 -16.70 -7.08
C ASP A 161 -4.73 -16.11 -8.08
N ALA A 162 -5.09 -16.06 -9.37
CA ALA A 162 -4.31 -15.41 -10.42
C ALA A 162 -4.09 -13.92 -10.15
N ALA A 163 -5.12 -13.19 -9.69
CA ALA A 163 -5.01 -11.78 -9.29
C ALA A 163 -4.10 -11.58 -8.08
N VAL A 164 -4.26 -12.40 -7.04
CA VAL A 164 -3.35 -12.36 -5.88
C VAL A 164 -1.92 -12.72 -6.29
N LEU A 165 -1.72 -13.69 -7.16
CA LEU A 165 -0.40 -14.08 -7.67
C LEU A 165 0.23 -13.02 -8.57
N ALA A 166 -0.56 -12.28 -9.36
CA ALA A 166 -0.06 -11.16 -10.16
C ALA A 166 0.53 -10.07 -9.24
N ALA A 167 -0.21 -9.67 -8.20
CA ALA A 167 0.28 -8.74 -7.18
C ALA A 167 1.47 -9.32 -6.38
N ALA A 168 1.43 -10.61 -6.03
CA ALA A 168 2.50 -11.29 -5.30
C ALA A 168 3.80 -11.37 -6.10
N ASN A 169 3.73 -11.55 -7.41
CA ASN A 169 4.91 -11.67 -8.27
C ASN A 169 5.48 -10.34 -8.75
N GLN A 170 4.74 -9.23 -8.65
CA GLN A 170 5.24 -7.89 -8.96
C GLN A 170 6.31 -7.44 -7.94
N PRO A 171 7.62 -7.35 -8.28
CA PRO A 171 8.68 -7.15 -7.29
C PRO A 171 8.53 -5.90 -6.44
N LEU A 172 7.95 -4.83 -6.99
CA LEU A 172 7.83 -3.54 -6.31
C LEU A 172 6.69 -3.45 -5.29
N VAL A 173 5.72 -4.37 -5.29
CA VAL A 173 4.56 -4.32 -4.39
C VAL A 173 4.98 -4.62 -2.95
N ASP A 174 4.58 -3.74 -2.03
CA ASP A 174 4.82 -3.88 -0.58
C ASP A 174 3.67 -4.58 0.13
N LEU A 175 2.46 -4.12 -0.16
CA LEU A 175 1.22 -4.53 0.49
C LEU A 175 0.21 -4.96 -0.55
N ILE A 176 -0.44 -6.09 -0.29
CA ILE A 176 -1.58 -6.58 -1.06
C ILE A 176 -2.81 -6.45 -0.17
N THR A 177 -3.91 -5.93 -0.70
CA THR A 177 -5.18 -5.84 0.03
C THR A 177 -6.31 -6.47 -0.75
N THR A 178 -7.02 -7.40 -0.11
CA THR A 178 -8.20 -8.07 -0.67
C THR A 178 -9.44 -7.66 0.11
N SER A 179 -10.32 -6.91 -0.53
CA SER A 179 -11.56 -6.39 0.05
C SER A 179 -12.79 -7.24 -0.28
N PHE A 180 -12.55 -8.52 -0.58
CA PHE A 180 -13.54 -9.52 -0.95
C PHE A 180 -13.32 -10.78 -0.13
N GLY A 181 -14.35 -11.62 -0.03
CA GLY A 181 -14.30 -12.86 0.71
C GLY A 181 -15.62 -13.61 0.63
N PRO A 182 -15.66 -14.89 1.05
CA PRO A 182 -16.89 -15.66 1.08
C PRO A 182 -17.85 -15.10 2.13
N ILE A 183 -19.07 -14.76 1.71
CA ILE A 183 -20.14 -14.28 2.61
C ILE A 183 -20.36 -15.30 3.75
N LEU A 184 -20.53 -14.83 4.99
CA LEU A 184 -20.63 -15.64 6.21
C LEU A 184 -19.36 -16.40 6.58
N SER A 185 -18.20 -15.99 6.04
CA SER A 185 -16.94 -16.72 6.15
C SER A 185 -17.12 -18.20 5.77
N VAL A 186 -17.90 -18.49 4.71
CA VAL A 186 -18.07 -19.87 4.26
C VAL A 186 -16.69 -20.39 3.84
N PRO A 187 -16.29 -21.60 4.30
CA PRO A 187 -14.94 -22.10 4.06
C PRO A 187 -14.76 -22.49 2.59
N VAL A 188 -14.31 -21.53 1.78
CA VAL A 188 -14.01 -21.69 0.36
C VAL A 188 -12.50 -21.56 0.17
N PRO A 189 -11.80 -22.68 -0.12
CA PRO A 189 -10.35 -22.66 -0.33
C PRO A 189 -9.97 -22.10 -1.71
N GLY A 190 -8.72 -21.65 -1.85
CA GLY A 190 -8.08 -21.19 -3.07
C GLY A 190 -7.28 -19.89 -2.89
N ILE A 191 -7.91 -18.84 -2.35
CA ILE A 191 -7.28 -17.51 -2.19
C ILE A 191 -6.16 -17.55 -1.15
N GLU A 192 -6.29 -18.37 -0.11
CA GLU A 192 -5.29 -18.54 0.94
C GLU A 192 -3.96 -19.04 0.38
N ASP A 193 -3.95 -19.90 -0.65
CA ASP A 193 -2.71 -20.42 -1.24
C ASP A 193 -1.91 -19.30 -1.92
N ALA A 194 -2.59 -18.42 -2.64
CA ALA A 194 -1.96 -17.28 -3.29
C ALA A 194 -1.48 -16.23 -2.27
N THR A 195 -2.25 -15.97 -1.21
CA THR A 195 -1.80 -15.05 -0.13
C THR A 195 -0.63 -15.64 0.65
N LYS A 196 -0.54 -16.97 0.79
CA LYS A 196 0.61 -17.65 1.38
C LYS A 196 1.87 -17.42 0.56
N VAL A 197 1.77 -17.48 -0.77
CA VAL A 197 2.88 -17.13 -1.67
C VAL A 197 3.29 -15.68 -1.43
N ALA A 198 2.34 -14.74 -1.41
CA ALA A 198 2.64 -13.32 -1.19
C ALA A 198 3.40 -13.05 0.12
N VAL A 199 2.92 -13.60 1.24
CA VAL A 199 3.49 -13.28 2.55
C VAL A 199 4.68 -14.17 2.89
N VAL A 200 4.54 -15.49 2.76
CA VAL A 200 5.56 -16.44 3.24
C VAL A 200 6.72 -16.53 2.27
N GLN A 201 6.43 -16.57 0.96
CA GLN A 201 7.47 -16.72 -0.06
C GLN A 201 8.00 -15.36 -0.50
N LYS A 202 7.12 -14.40 -0.84
CA LYS A 202 7.49 -13.08 -1.36
C LYS A 202 7.72 -12.01 -0.30
N LYS A 203 7.52 -12.34 0.99
CA LYS A 203 7.82 -11.49 2.16
C LYS A 203 7.08 -10.15 2.20
N LYS A 204 5.95 -10.07 1.50
CA LYS A 204 5.07 -8.90 1.47
C LYS A 204 4.13 -8.88 2.68
N LEU A 205 3.38 -7.81 2.82
CA LEU A 205 2.22 -7.76 3.71
C LEU A 205 0.94 -8.07 2.95
N HIS A 206 0.00 -8.69 3.64
CA HIS A 206 -1.35 -8.92 3.13
C HIS A 206 -2.38 -8.51 4.18
N THR A 207 -3.34 -7.67 3.80
CA THR A 207 -4.52 -7.32 4.59
C THR A 207 -5.76 -7.93 3.94
N GLY A 208 -6.49 -8.76 4.67
CA GLY A 208 -7.71 -9.42 4.20
C GLY A 208 -8.94 -8.97 4.98
N ALA A 209 -10.03 -8.70 4.29
CA ALA A 209 -11.29 -8.28 4.90
C ALA A 209 -11.96 -9.44 5.62
N ALA A 210 -12.27 -9.25 6.91
CA ALA A 210 -13.17 -10.17 7.60
C ALA A 210 -14.59 -10.03 7.02
N ASP A 211 -15.43 -11.03 7.20
CA ASP A 211 -16.78 -11.00 6.63
C ASP A 211 -17.65 -9.84 7.18
N ASN A 212 -18.58 -9.36 6.36
CA ASN A 212 -19.61 -8.37 6.73
C ASN A 212 -20.79 -9.05 7.44
N SER A 213 -20.48 -9.97 8.35
CA SER A 213 -21.36 -10.53 9.35
C SER A 213 -20.57 -10.78 10.64
N PRO A 214 -21.20 -11.02 11.81
CA PRO A 214 -20.47 -11.30 13.04
C PRO A 214 -19.71 -12.65 13.05
N SER A 215 -19.63 -13.34 11.90
CA SER A 215 -18.93 -14.61 11.73
C SER A 215 -17.45 -14.51 12.12
N PRO A 216 -16.87 -15.58 12.70
CA PRO A 216 -15.44 -15.61 12.96
C PRO A 216 -14.63 -15.51 11.65
N ALA A 217 -13.59 -14.68 11.65
CA ALA A 217 -12.67 -14.52 10.52
C ALA A 217 -11.78 -15.76 10.33
N ILE A 218 -11.66 -16.63 11.33
CA ILE A 218 -10.74 -17.78 11.37
C ILE A 218 -10.81 -18.64 10.10
N GLN A 219 -12.02 -18.93 9.61
CA GLN A 219 -12.25 -19.76 8.42
C GLN A 219 -12.43 -18.97 7.11
N ASP A 220 -12.36 -17.64 7.16
CA ASP A 220 -12.38 -16.79 5.97
C ASP A 220 -11.07 -16.94 5.20
N SER A 221 -11.10 -17.18 3.88
CA SER A 221 -9.88 -17.47 3.11
C SER A 221 -8.98 -16.24 2.85
N THR A 222 -9.42 -15.03 3.18
CA THR A 222 -8.63 -13.80 3.05
C THR A 222 -8.12 -13.30 4.39
N ALA A 223 -8.99 -13.20 5.39
CA ALA A 223 -8.68 -12.69 6.72
C ALA A 223 -8.23 -13.79 7.69
N GLY A 224 -8.68 -15.03 7.49
CA GLY A 224 -8.43 -16.17 8.37
C GLY A 224 -7.03 -16.79 8.29
N PRO A 225 -6.32 -16.80 7.15
CA PRO A 225 -5.03 -17.46 7.09
C PRO A 225 -3.99 -16.81 8.02
N PRO A 226 -3.19 -17.58 8.78
CA PRO A 226 -2.33 -17.05 9.85
C PRO A 226 -1.24 -16.07 9.38
N TRP A 227 -0.90 -16.09 8.09
CA TRP A 227 0.04 -15.16 7.48
C TRP A 227 -0.60 -13.82 7.08
N SER A 228 -1.92 -13.75 6.95
CA SER A 228 -2.66 -12.51 6.64
C SER A 228 -2.91 -11.68 7.90
N ILE A 229 -2.98 -10.37 7.73
CA ILE A 229 -3.58 -9.45 8.72
C ILE A 229 -5.08 -9.41 8.43
N GLY A 230 -5.88 -10.11 9.23
CA GLY A 230 -7.33 -10.07 9.14
C GLY A 230 -7.88 -8.79 9.75
N VAL A 231 -8.67 -8.04 8.98
CA VAL A 231 -9.18 -6.72 9.37
C VAL A 231 -10.70 -6.76 9.50
N SER A 232 -11.21 -6.45 10.69
CA SER A 232 -12.63 -6.14 10.89
C SER A 232 -12.86 -4.63 10.93
N GLY A 233 -14.10 -4.21 11.23
CA GLY A 233 -14.50 -2.82 11.27
C GLY A 233 -14.99 -2.36 12.63
N TYR A 234 -14.74 -1.09 12.90
CA TYR A 234 -15.29 -0.36 14.03
C TYR A 234 -15.77 1.02 13.58
N ALA A 235 -16.67 1.62 14.36
CA ALA A 235 -17.25 2.94 14.07
C ALA A 235 -16.29 4.07 14.49
N GLU A 236 -15.23 4.29 13.72
CA GLU A 236 -14.29 5.41 13.89
C GLU A 236 -15.03 6.75 13.81
N GLU A 237 -14.67 7.70 14.70
CA GLU A 237 -15.29 9.04 14.81
C GLU A 237 -16.79 9.08 15.14
N GLY A 238 -17.43 7.92 15.25
CA GLY A 238 -18.80 7.74 15.73
C GLY A 238 -18.81 7.29 17.19
N ASP A 239 -19.20 6.03 17.40
CA ASP A 239 -19.40 5.45 18.73
C ASP A 239 -18.12 4.82 19.31
N ASP A 240 -17.06 4.73 18.50
CA ASP A 240 -15.83 4.01 18.78
C ASP A 240 -16.09 2.57 19.28
N GLN A 241 -17.08 1.90 18.69
CA GLN A 241 -17.49 0.55 19.07
C GLN A 241 -17.40 -0.43 17.91
N LYS A 242 -17.50 -1.73 18.23
CA LYS A 242 -17.50 -2.80 17.22
C LYS A 242 -18.74 -2.65 16.34
N GLU A 243 -18.57 -2.64 15.04
CA GLU A 243 -19.70 -2.70 14.11
C GLU A 243 -20.41 -4.05 14.21
N THR A 244 -21.74 -4.02 14.38
CA THR A 244 -22.53 -5.23 14.67
C THR A 244 -22.45 -6.25 13.53
N MET A 245 -22.38 -5.74 12.31
CA MET A 245 -22.24 -6.54 11.09
C MET A 245 -20.79 -6.84 10.74
N SER A 246 -19.82 -6.57 11.62
CA SER A 246 -18.42 -6.86 11.35
C SER A 246 -17.95 -8.19 11.91
N GLY A 247 -17.06 -8.86 11.16
CA GLY A 247 -16.40 -10.10 11.53
C GLY A 247 -15.78 -10.09 12.92
N SER A 248 -15.70 -11.27 13.52
CA SER A 248 -15.12 -11.48 14.85
C SER A 248 -13.79 -12.22 14.76
N TYR A 249 -12.99 -12.20 15.82
CA TYR A 249 -11.64 -12.79 15.85
C TYR A 249 -10.67 -12.31 14.75
N PRO A 250 -10.63 -11.00 14.40
CA PRO A 250 -9.65 -10.47 13.45
C PRO A 250 -8.25 -10.37 14.09
N ASP A 251 -7.24 -9.94 13.33
CA ASP A 251 -5.99 -9.42 13.91
C ASP A 251 -6.20 -8.00 14.44
N VAL A 252 -6.92 -7.14 13.73
CA VAL A 252 -7.20 -5.73 14.09
C VAL A 252 -8.57 -5.28 13.57
N ALA A 253 -9.06 -4.14 14.05
CA ALA A 253 -10.23 -3.46 13.47
C ALA A 253 -9.86 -2.06 12.96
N ALA A 254 -10.46 -1.60 11.87
CA ALA A 254 -10.22 -0.26 11.30
C ALA A 254 -11.53 0.43 10.88
N ASP A 255 -11.44 1.65 10.36
CA ASP A 255 -12.60 2.46 9.97
C ASP A 255 -13.56 1.73 9.03
N TRP A 256 -14.74 1.41 9.53
CA TRP A 256 -15.76 0.70 8.78
C TRP A 256 -16.50 1.59 7.79
N THR A 257 -16.73 2.87 8.11
CA THR A 257 -17.58 3.77 7.32
C THR A 257 -16.78 4.96 6.84
N GLN A 258 -16.65 5.11 5.53
CA GLN A 258 -15.82 6.15 4.92
C GLN A 258 -16.58 6.88 3.81
N VAL A 259 -16.17 8.12 3.56
CA VAL A 259 -16.58 8.88 2.38
C VAL A 259 -15.57 8.61 1.27
N LEU A 260 -15.99 7.91 0.23
CA LEU A 260 -15.13 7.33 -0.80
C LEU A 260 -15.55 7.77 -2.21
N PRO A 261 -14.60 7.83 -3.18
CA PRO A 261 -14.86 8.33 -4.52
C PRO A 261 -15.91 7.48 -5.26
N ASN A 262 -16.72 8.15 -6.09
CA ASN A 262 -17.68 7.47 -6.96
C ASN A 262 -17.01 6.88 -8.21
N HIS A 263 -17.57 5.79 -8.71
CA HIS A 263 -17.08 5.10 -9.90
C HIS A 263 -17.64 5.66 -11.22
N ASP A 264 -18.78 6.37 -11.19
CA ASP A 264 -19.54 6.81 -12.36
C ASP A 264 -19.50 8.33 -12.62
N ASP A 265 -18.70 9.06 -11.84
CA ASP A 265 -18.44 10.49 -12.04
C ASP A 265 -16.93 10.81 -11.91
N ILE A 266 -16.57 12.10 -11.83
CA ILE A 266 -15.18 12.54 -11.78
C ILE A 266 -14.79 13.17 -10.44
N ASP A 267 -15.73 13.47 -9.57
CA ASP A 267 -15.49 14.29 -8.37
C ASP A 267 -16.48 14.07 -7.21
N GLY A 268 -17.48 13.24 -7.41
CA GLY A 268 -18.45 12.87 -6.40
C GLY A 268 -17.92 11.83 -5.43
N TYR A 269 -18.49 11.83 -4.24
CA TYR A 269 -18.18 10.88 -3.19
C TYR A 269 -19.48 10.36 -2.59
N HIS A 270 -19.43 9.17 -2.03
CA HIS A 270 -20.51 8.57 -1.27
C HIS A 270 -20.01 8.02 0.05
N GLU A 271 -20.88 7.99 1.05
CA GLU A 271 -20.62 7.26 2.28
C GLU A 271 -20.91 5.78 2.04
N THR A 272 -19.97 4.92 2.41
CA THR A 272 -20.10 3.47 2.30
C THR A 272 -19.44 2.78 3.48
N SER A 273 -19.87 1.55 3.74
CA SER A 273 -19.63 0.85 4.99
C SER A 273 -19.28 -0.61 4.75
N GLY A 274 -18.26 -1.12 5.42
CA GLY A 274 -17.84 -2.52 5.34
C GLY A 274 -16.39 -2.77 5.72
N THR A 275 -16.06 -4.00 6.07
CA THR A 275 -14.66 -4.45 6.22
C THR A 275 -13.87 -4.26 4.94
N SER A 276 -14.55 -4.30 3.79
CA SER A 276 -14.01 -3.98 2.47
C SER A 276 -13.36 -2.60 2.38
N PHE A 277 -13.70 -1.65 3.27
CA PHE A 277 -13.08 -0.32 3.32
C PHE A 277 -12.12 -0.15 4.51
N ALA A 278 -12.38 -0.84 5.63
CA ALA A 278 -11.46 -0.91 6.78
C ALA A 278 -10.11 -1.54 6.40
N THR A 279 -10.16 -2.58 5.58
CA THR A 279 -8.99 -3.35 5.12
C THR A 279 -8.02 -2.53 4.27
N PRO A 280 -8.44 -1.90 3.16
CA PRO A 280 -7.55 -1.09 2.33
C PRO A 280 -7.07 0.17 3.04
N ARG A 281 -7.88 0.77 3.93
CA ARG A 281 -7.41 1.87 4.78
C ARG A 281 -6.24 1.42 5.66
N THR A 282 -6.33 0.22 6.24
CA THR A 282 -5.21 -0.38 7.02
C THR A 282 -3.96 -0.56 6.16
N ALA A 283 -4.10 -1.06 4.93
CA ALA A 283 -2.98 -1.17 3.99
C ALA A 283 -2.36 0.21 3.68
N GLY A 284 -3.20 1.23 3.50
CA GLY A 284 -2.76 2.61 3.32
C GLY A 284 -1.96 3.15 4.52
N LEU A 285 -2.43 2.95 5.74
CA LEU A 285 -1.71 3.36 6.97
C LEU A 285 -0.33 2.68 7.08
N LEU A 286 -0.26 1.38 6.81
CA LEU A 286 1.02 0.64 6.80
C LEU A 286 1.95 1.11 5.69
N SER A 287 1.42 1.43 4.51
CA SER A 287 2.19 2.00 3.41
C SER A 287 2.82 3.35 3.78
N LYS A 288 2.10 4.18 4.56
CA LYS A 288 2.59 5.46 5.07
C LYS A 288 3.76 5.29 6.03
N VAL A 289 3.69 4.30 6.92
CA VAL A 289 4.80 3.92 7.81
C VAL A 289 6.03 3.51 6.98
N LEU A 290 5.86 2.63 5.99
CA LEU A 290 6.96 2.20 5.11
C LEU A 290 7.60 3.38 4.39
N MET A 291 6.80 4.24 3.77
CA MET A 291 7.28 5.40 3.04
C MET A 291 8.08 6.34 3.95
N HIS A 292 7.61 6.56 5.19
CA HIS A 292 8.32 7.38 6.17
C HIS A 292 9.69 6.79 6.54
N LEU A 293 9.73 5.52 6.95
CA LEU A 293 10.98 4.85 7.34
C LEU A 293 11.97 4.77 6.18
N ARG A 294 11.48 4.53 4.96
CA ARG A 294 12.31 4.56 3.75
C ARG A 294 12.93 5.94 3.52
N SER A 295 12.15 7.00 3.68
CA SER A 295 12.63 8.37 3.57
C SER A 295 13.69 8.66 4.65
N GLU A 296 13.41 8.31 5.90
CA GLU A 296 14.29 8.53 7.05
C GLU A 296 15.64 7.83 6.89
N PHE A 297 15.64 6.60 6.38
CA PHE A 297 16.85 5.77 6.27
C PHE A 297 17.44 5.71 4.85
N GLY A 298 16.91 6.47 3.90
CA GLY A 298 17.43 6.58 2.54
C GLY A 298 17.24 5.33 1.66
N ASP A 299 16.19 4.53 1.90
CA ASP A 299 15.81 3.41 1.03
C ASP A 299 14.85 3.88 -0.07
N MET A 300 15.39 4.12 -1.26
CA MET A 300 14.64 4.69 -2.40
C MET A 300 13.98 3.63 -3.28
N SER A 301 13.74 2.43 -2.76
CA SER A 301 13.17 1.29 -3.48
C SER A 301 11.98 0.71 -2.70
N SER A 302 11.21 -0.18 -3.34
CA SER A 302 10.03 -0.80 -2.75
C SER A 302 10.01 -2.32 -2.94
N GLY A 303 9.02 -2.94 -2.33
CA GLY A 303 8.86 -4.38 -2.25
C GLY A 303 9.71 -5.02 -1.15
N ALA A 304 9.57 -6.33 -1.06
CA ALA A 304 10.34 -7.19 -0.16
C ALA A 304 10.85 -8.43 -0.90
N ASP A 305 11.01 -8.34 -2.23
CA ASP A 305 11.38 -9.47 -3.08
C ASP A 305 12.59 -10.23 -2.49
N PRO A 306 12.49 -11.56 -2.26
CA PRO A 306 13.52 -12.32 -1.57
C PRO A 306 14.86 -12.33 -2.29
N ASP A 307 14.85 -12.27 -3.62
CA ASP A 307 16.06 -12.41 -4.44
C ASP A 307 16.84 -11.09 -4.51
N THR A 308 16.12 -9.97 -4.58
CA THR A 308 16.71 -8.62 -4.75
C THR A 308 16.82 -7.83 -3.44
N ARG A 309 15.91 -8.06 -2.48
CA ARG A 309 15.81 -7.32 -1.21
C ARG A 309 15.91 -8.23 0.02
N SER A 310 16.16 -9.53 -0.13
CA SER A 310 16.35 -10.48 0.98
C SER A 310 15.16 -10.52 1.97
N GLY A 311 13.95 -10.19 1.52
CA GLY A 311 12.77 -10.13 2.40
C GLY A 311 12.65 -8.85 3.23
N LEU A 312 13.51 -7.85 3.00
CA LEU A 312 13.48 -6.58 3.72
C LEU A 312 12.50 -5.61 3.07
N MET A 313 11.50 -5.20 3.84
CA MET A 313 10.57 -4.13 3.46
C MET A 313 11.30 -2.77 3.48
N VAL A 314 12.17 -2.54 4.46
CA VAL A 314 13.07 -1.39 4.47
C VAL A 314 14.51 -1.88 4.56
N ASN A 315 15.35 -1.41 3.65
CA ASN A 315 16.77 -1.73 3.58
C ASN A 315 17.58 -0.43 3.46
N GLY A 316 17.57 0.35 4.54
CA GLY A 316 18.17 1.67 4.60
C GLY A 316 19.53 1.69 5.31
N THR A 317 20.06 2.89 5.49
CA THR A 317 21.34 3.11 6.15
C THR A 317 21.24 2.81 7.65
N ASN A 318 21.90 1.74 8.10
CA ASN A 318 21.89 1.27 9.50
C ASN A 318 20.50 0.90 10.04
N PHE A 319 19.52 0.70 9.17
CA PHE A 319 18.17 0.28 9.55
C PHE A 319 17.63 -0.71 8.52
N THR A 320 17.15 -1.84 9.02
CA THR A 320 16.51 -2.86 8.21
C THR A 320 15.24 -3.31 8.89
N MET A 321 14.20 -3.60 8.12
CA MET A 321 12.91 -4.01 8.65
C MET A 321 12.26 -5.05 7.75
N THR A 322 11.67 -6.08 8.36
CA THR A 322 10.90 -7.13 7.70
C THR A 322 9.39 -6.89 7.84
N ASN A 323 8.58 -7.71 7.18
CA ASN A 323 7.13 -7.69 7.38
C ASN A 323 6.73 -8.09 8.82
N ASP A 324 7.48 -9.00 9.45
CA ASP A 324 7.24 -9.44 10.83
C ASP A 324 7.45 -8.31 11.84
N ASP A 325 8.47 -7.46 11.65
CA ASP A 325 8.73 -6.30 12.50
C ASP A 325 7.56 -5.30 12.46
N LEU A 326 7.07 -5.01 11.26
CA LEU A 326 5.94 -4.09 11.05
C LEU A 326 4.63 -4.68 11.59
N ARG A 327 4.36 -5.98 11.35
CA ARG A 327 3.16 -6.66 11.89
C ARG A 327 3.18 -6.71 13.41
N ASN A 328 4.32 -7.03 14.02
CA ASN A 328 4.47 -7.03 15.48
C ASN A 328 4.21 -5.62 16.05
N THR A 329 4.76 -4.59 15.42
CA THR A 329 4.57 -3.21 15.88
C THR A 329 3.12 -2.73 15.71
N LEU A 330 2.44 -3.14 14.63
CA LEU A 330 1.01 -2.91 14.46
C LEU A 330 0.21 -3.50 15.63
N ASN A 331 0.49 -4.76 15.99
CA ASN A 331 -0.17 -5.45 17.11
C ASN A 331 0.06 -4.73 18.45
N LEU A 332 1.28 -4.22 18.69
CA LEU A 332 1.60 -3.43 19.88
C LEU A 332 0.83 -2.10 19.90
N SER A 333 0.69 -1.45 18.75
CA SER A 333 0.08 -0.12 18.61
C SER A 333 -1.43 -0.11 18.81
N GLY A 334 -2.13 -1.22 18.54
CA GLY A 334 -3.59 -1.28 18.62
C GLY A 334 -4.11 -0.86 19.99
N TRP A 335 -5.28 -0.25 20.07
CA TRP A 335 -5.87 0.16 21.36
C TRP A 335 -7.33 -0.29 21.44
N TYR A 336 -7.89 -0.29 22.65
CA TYR A 336 -9.31 -0.65 22.84
C TYR A 336 -10.09 0.58 23.26
N PRO A 337 -11.12 0.96 22.50
CA PRO A 337 -12.08 1.93 22.96
C PRO A 337 -12.76 1.51 24.27
N SER A 338 -13.14 2.52 25.04
CA SER A 338 -13.88 2.31 26.28
C SER A 338 -15.34 2.02 25.96
N PHE A 339 -15.90 0.96 26.52
CA PHE A 339 -17.33 0.65 26.40
C PHE A 339 -18.25 1.78 26.90
N ASN A 340 -17.73 2.71 27.72
CA ASN A 340 -18.49 3.84 28.25
C ASN A 340 -18.89 4.88 27.19
N THR A 341 -18.27 4.88 26.00
CA THR A 341 -18.67 5.78 24.92
C THR A 341 -19.86 5.26 24.13
N TRP A 342 -20.20 3.97 24.28
CA TRP A 342 -21.26 3.30 23.54
C TRP A 342 -22.63 3.98 23.66
N ASP A 343 -23.20 4.34 22.52
CA ASP A 343 -24.58 4.75 22.33
C ASP A 343 -25.45 3.52 22.01
N PRO A 344 -26.39 3.12 22.89
CA PRO A 344 -27.27 1.98 22.65
C PRO A 344 -28.28 2.17 21.50
N LEU A 345 -28.35 3.38 20.92
CA LEU A 345 -29.14 3.66 19.72
C LEU A 345 -28.32 3.56 18.44
N SER A 346 -27.00 3.36 18.53
CA SER A 346 -26.13 3.18 17.37
C SER A 346 -26.28 1.78 16.77
N GLY A 347 -25.79 1.60 15.54
CA GLY A 347 -25.71 0.31 14.86
C GLY A 347 -24.60 -0.62 15.39
N THR A 348 -23.94 -0.24 16.49
CA THR A 348 -22.74 -0.90 17.00
C THR A 348 -23.02 -1.77 18.24
N THR A 349 -22.05 -2.61 18.59
CA THR A 349 -22.04 -3.42 19.81
C THR A 349 -20.90 -2.95 20.71
N PRO A 350 -21.12 -2.77 22.02
CA PRO A 350 -20.09 -2.27 22.92
C PRO A 350 -18.90 -3.24 22.95
N ILE A 351 -17.70 -2.68 22.96
CA ILE A 351 -16.48 -3.44 23.13
C ILE A 351 -16.46 -4.04 24.54
N SER A 352 -16.22 -5.34 24.60
CA SER A 352 -16.19 -6.13 25.82
C SER A 352 -15.04 -5.66 26.70
N PRO A 353 -15.28 -5.29 27.96
CA PRO A 353 -14.21 -4.91 28.87
C PRO A 353 -13.38 -6.11 29.37
N ILE A 354 -13.78 -7.35 29.03
CA ILE A 354 -13.15 -8.59 29.51
C ILE A 354 -12.44 -9.33 28.37
N ALA A 355 -13.00 -9.30 27.15
CA ALA A 355 -12.47 -10.04 26.01
C ALA A 355 -12.59 -9.23 24.70
N PRO A 356 -12.06 -7.99 24.66
CA PRO A 356 -12.15 -7.13 23.48
C PRO A 356 -11.46 -7.75 22.26
N CYS A 357 -10.44 -8.58 22.49
CA CYS A 357 -9.72 -9.32 21.46
C CYS A 357 -10.61 -10.19 20.55
N THR A 358 -11.71 -10.72 21.07
CA THR A 358 -12.64 -11.53 20.28
C THR A 358 -13.45 -10.68 19.29
N GLN A 359 -13.52 -9.38 19.51
CA GLN A 359 -14.28 -8.42 18.70
C GLN A 359 -13.38 -7.64 17.73
N VAL A 360 -12.23 -7.16 18.22
CA VAL A 360 -11.35 -6.23 17.48
C VAL A 360 -9.87 -6.65 17.51
N GLY A 361 -9.58 -7.90 17.86
CA GLY A 361 -8.22 -8.45 17.78
C GLY A 361 -7.23 -7.77 18.74
N TRP A 362 -6.04 -7.43 18.25
CA TRP A 362 -5.04 -6.67 19.00
C TRP A 362 -5.52 -5.26 19.39
N GLY A 363 -6.53 -4.72 18.69
CA GLY A 363 -7.12 -3.42 18.93
C GLY A 363 -7.58 -2.75 17.64
N VAL A 364 -8.09 -1.54 17.78
CA VAL A 364 -8.42 -0.68 16.65
C VAL A 364 -7.16 0.02 16.13
N VAL A 365 -7.11 0.27 14.82
CA VAL A 365 -6.02 0.93 14.12
C VAL A 365 -6.55 2.06 13.24
N ASN A 366 -5.94 3.24 13.36
CA ASN A 366 -6.26 4.44 12.59
C ASN A 366 -5.02 5.34 12.43
N GLU A 367 -5.19 6.56 11.92
CA GLU A 367 -4.10 7.52 11.69
C GLU A 367 -3.26 7.80 12.96
N SER A 368 -3.86 7.73 14.15
CA SER A 368 -3.14 7.95 15.42
C SER A 368 -2.08 6.89 15.72
N ASN A 369 -2.15 5.72 15.07
CA ASN A 369 -1.19 4.63 15.25
C ASN A 369 0.10 4.84 14.43
N VAL A 370 0.07 5.64 13.35
CA VAL A 370 1.17 5.75 12.38
C VAL A 370 2.46 6.23 13.03
N MET A 371 2.42 7.38 13.73
CA MET A 371 3.61 7.94 14.37
C MET A 371 4.16 7.05 15.49
N PRO A 372 3.35 6.51 16.43
CA PRO A 372 3.84 5.54 17.41
C PRO A 372 4.54 4.32 16.79
N ILE A 373 4.01 3.79 15.68
CA ILE A 373 4.64 2.67 14.96
C ILE A 373 6.02 3.08 14.42
N ILE A 374 6.12 4.23 13.75
CA ILE A 374 7.39 4.76 13.22
C ILE A 374 8.41 4.94 14.34
N GLU A 375 8.02 5.63 15.41
CA GLU A 375 8.92 5.94 16.54
C GLU A 375 9.39 4.67 17.27
N HIS A 376 8.54 3.64 17.32
CA HIS A 376 8.93 2.35 17.86
C HIS A 376 9.98 1.65 16.98
N LEU A 377 9.75 1.63 15.68
CA LEU A 377 10.60 0.95 14.71
C LEU A 377 11.97 1.64 14.58
N ASN A 378 12.01 2.97 14.50
CA ASN A 378 13.27 3.72 14.42
C ASN A 378 13.99 3.86 15.78
N GLY A 379 13.37 3.39 16.88
CA GLY A 379 13.96 3.36 18.21
C GLY A 379 13.97 4.70 18.95
N THR A 380 13.25 5.71 18.45
CA THR A 380 13.09 7.00 19.13
C THR A 380 12.10 6.94 20.30
N SER A 381 11.17 5.99 20.27
CA SER A 381 10.21 5.72 21.34
C SER A 381 9.99 4.21 21.50
N THR A 382 9.24 3.81 22.54
CA THR A 382 8.87 2.41 22.75
C THR A 382 7.38 2.29 23.03
N ILE A 383 6.68 1.43 22.29
CA ILE A 383 5.32 1.02 22.63
C ILE A 383 5.39 -0.06 23.71
N ALA A 384 4.57 0.10 24.76
CA ALA A 384 4.53 -0.88 25.85
C ALA A 384 3.94 -2.22 25.37
N ASN A 385 4.37 -3.31 26.00
CA ASN A 385 3.78 -4.62 25.74
C ASN A 385 2.27 -4.63 26.05
N ARG A 386 1.53 -5.40 25.25
CA ARG A 386 0.10 -5.62 25.45
C ARG A 386 -0.18 -6.31 26.80
N PRO A 387 -1.35 -6.07 27.42
CA PRO A 387 -1.78 -6.82 28.60
C PRO A 387 -1.74 -8.34 28.39
N GLY A 388 -1.42 -9.11 29.45
CA GLY A 388 -1.18 -10.56 29.33
C GLY A 388 -2.42 -11.38 28.93
N ASP A 389 -3.61 -10.91 29.30
CA ASP A 389 -4.90 -11.47 28.87
C ASP A 389 -5.14 -11.26 27.37
N VAL A 390 -4.78 -10.09 26.84
CA VAL A 390 -4.83 -9.78 25.41
C VAL A 390 -3.87 -10.67 24.63
N ILE A 391 -2.62 -10.79 25.09
CA ILE A 391 -1.62 -11.67 24.47
C ILE A 391 -2.13 -13.10 24.44
N MET A 392 -2.60 -13.64 25.57
CA MET A 392 -3.13 -15.00 25.64
C MET A 392 -4.31 -15.23 24.69
N CYS A 393 -5.21 -14.26 24.58
CA CYS A 393 -6.34 -14.34 23.67
C CYS A 393 -5.91 -14.36 22.20
N MET A 394 -4.97 -13.49 21.82
CA MET A 394 -4.50 -13.41 20.44
C MET A 394 -3.59 -14.58 20.05
N GLU A 395 -2.79 -15.10 20.98
CA GLU A 395 -2.06 -16.36 20.81
C GLU A 395 -3.02 -17.53 20.60
N ALA A 396 -4.13 -17.59 21.35
CA ALA A 396 -5.16 -18.60 21.15
C ALA A 396 -5.84 -18.43 19.78
N ASN A 397 -6.15 -17.20 19.36
CA ASN A 397 -6.71 -16.92 18.03
C ASN A 397 -5.75 -17.39 16.92
N GLN A 398 -4.46 -17.03 17.03
CA GLN A 398 -3.41 -17.45 16.09
C GLN A 398 -3.28 -18.98 16.03
N ALA A 399 -3.27 -19.66 17.18
CA ALA A 399 -3.19 -21.12 17.23
C ALA A 399 -4.39 -21.81 16.57
N ILE A 400 -5.60 -21.23 16.68
CA ILE A 400 -6.79 -21.76 15.99
C ILE A 400 -6.66 -21.55 14.47
N ARG A 401 -6.20 -20.39 14.01
CA ARG A 401 -5.96 -20.12 12.58
C ARG A 401 -4.93 -21.09 12.02
N GLU A 402 -3.81 -21.28 12.71
CA GLU A 402 -2.80 -22.26 12.33
C GLU A 402 -3.36 -23.69 12.31
N ALA A 403 -4.16 -24.09 13.30
CA ALA A 403 -4.76 -25.42 13.31
C ALA A 403 -5.78 -25.64 12.17
N TYR A 404 -6.47 -24.57 11.73
CA TYR A 404 -7.46 -24.63 10.66
C TYR A 404 -6.81 -24.70 9.26
N TRP A 405 -5.76 -23.90 9.03
CA TRP A 405 -5.13 -23.72 7.71
C TRP A 405 -3.86 -24.58 7.48
N ASN A 406 -3.50 -25.47 8.41
CA ASN A 406 -2.33 -26.35 8.31
C ASN A 406 -2.56 -27.66 7.56
#